data_AF-A0A7R9P1U2-F1
#
_entry.id   AF-A0A7R9P1U2-F1
#
_cell.length_a   1.000
_cell.length_b   1.000
_cell.length_c   1.000
_cell.angle_alpha   90.00
_cell.angle_beta   90.00
_cell.angle_gamma   90.00
#
_symmetry.space_group_name_H-M   'P 1'
#
loop_
_entity.id
_entity.type
_entity.pdbx_description
1 polymer ?
#
loop_
_entity_poly.entity_id
_entity_poly.type
_entity_poly.pdbx_seq_one_letter_code
_entity_poly.pdbx_strand_id
1 'polypeptide(L)'
;GEKELVEFLSEEIVNEQKAHKSKNIPSEVDGFKVHFEGSEVTLTKQAGDELIEINFNINHTVDTDADTEAEVNPNMDKPEFGELKSKPNFEVDIKRGSQTLSFTCSFSSDAPDEQSEAGYTFGMLQFGDVE
;
A
#
# COMPACT_ATOMS: atom_id res chain seq x y z
N GLY A 1 -12.44 -5.50 -32.77
CA GLY A 1 -12.32 -4.06 -32.45
C GLY A 1 -13.01 -3.75 -31.13
N GLU A 2 -13.97 -2.83 -31.11
CA GLU A 2 -14.68 -2.45 -29.87
C GLU A 2 -15.51 -3.57 -29.26
N LYS A 3 -16.20 -4.38 -30.07
CA LYS A 3 -17.04 -5.49 -29.56
C LYS A 3 -16.23 -6.54 -28.78
N GLU A 4 -15.05 -6.89 -29.30
CA GLU A 4 -14.12 -7.82 -28.63
C GLU A 4 -13.54 -7.22 -27.35
N LEU A 5 -13.27 -5.90 -27.33
CA LEU A 5 -12.79 -5.21 -26.14
C LEU A 5 -13.86 -5.19 -25.03
N VAL A 6 -15.12 -4.96 -25.38
CA VAL A 6 -16.23 -4.97 -24.42
C VAL A 6 -16.44 -6.37 -23.84
N GLU A 7 -16.36 -7.40 -24.68
CA GLU A 7 -16.47 -8.81 -24.25
C GLU A 7 -15.34 -9.17 -23.29
N PHE A 8 -14.10 -8.84 -23.64
CA PHE A 8 -12.93 -9.04 -22.79
C PHE A 8 -13.05 -8.31 -21.44
N LEU A 9 -13.36 -7.01 -21.44
CA LEU A 9 -13.50 -6.23 -20.19
C LEU A 9 -14.62 -6.78 -19.30
N SER A 10 -15.72 -7.24 -19.90
CA SER A 10 -16.84 -7.82 -19.14
C SER A 10 -16.44 -9.12 -18.45
N GLU A 11 -15.69 -9.98 -19.13
CA GLU A 11 -15.16 -11.22 -18.56
C GLU A 11 -14.17 -10.94 -17.43
N GLU A 12 -13.23 -10.01 -17.65
CA GLU A 12 -12.21 -9.64 -16.65
C GLU A 12 -12.84 -9.04 -15.39
N ILE A 13 -13.81 -8.13 -15.53
CA ILE A 13 -14.52 -7.56 -14.36
C ILE A 13 -15.16 -8.67 -13.52
N VAL A 14 -15.79 -9.65 -14.16
CA VAL A 14 -16.44 -10.77 -13.46
C VAL A 14 -15.42 -11.67 -12.77
N ASN A 15 -14.28 -11.91 -13.41
CA ASN A 15 -13.21 -12.73 -12.85
C ASN A 15 -12.56 -12.04 -11.64
N GLU A 16 -12.23 -10.75 -11.75
CA GLU A 16 -11.68 -9.95 -10.65
C GLU A 16 -12.64 -9.87 -9.46
N GLN A 17 -13.94 -9.62 -9.70
CA GLN A 17 -14.94 -9.60 -8.62
C GLN A 17 -15.06 -10.95 -7.89
N LYS A 18 -14.81 -12.08 -8.56
CA LYS A 18 -14.81 -13.41 -7.95
C LYS A 18 -13.51 -13.70 -7.19
N ALA A 19 -12.38 -13.22 -7.70
CA ALA A 19 -11.06 -13.41 -7.11
C ALA A 19 -10.81 -12.49 -5.90
N HIS A 20 -11.48 -11.33 -5.85
CA HIS A 20 -11.31 -10.35 -4.80
C HIS A 20 -11.76 -10.88 -3.43
N LYS A 21 -10.80 -11.25 -2.59
CA LYS A 21 -11.01 -11.86 -1.27
C LYS A 21 -11.71 -10.91 -0.27
N SER A 22 -11.58 -9.60 -0.46
CA SER A 22 -11.98 -8.57 0.51
C SER A 22 -13.02 -7.61 -0.09
N LYS A 23 -14.32 -7.91 0.01
CA LYS A 23 -15.35 -7.07 -0.64
C LYS A 23 -15.48 -5.64 -0.11
N ASN A 24 -14.91 -5.36 1.06
CA ASN A 24 -14.98 -4.03 1.68
C ASN A 24 -13.60 -3.62 2.19
N ILE A 25 -13.19 -2.42 1.82
CA ILE A 25 -12.03 -1.77 2.41
C ILE A 25 -12.49 -1.17 3.75
N PRO A 26 -11.78 -1.44 4.86
CA PRO A 26 -12.18 -0.91 6.16
C PRO A 26 -12.09 0.62 6.15
N SER A 27 -13.09 1.28 6.74
CA SER A 27 -13.09 2.73 6.94
C SER A 27 -12.14 3.17 8.07
N GLU A 28 -11.66 2.22 8.86
CA GLU A 28 -10.77 2.45 10.00
C GLU A 28 -9.76 1.30 10.13
N VAL A 29 -8.49 1.62 10.34
CA VAL A 29 -7.40 0.66 10.56
C VAL A 29 -6.58 1.12 11.77
N ASP A 30 -6.50 0.32 12.84
CA ASP A 30 -5.72 0.64 14.05
C ASP A 30 -5.98 2.04 14.65
N GLY A 31 -7.22 2.51 14.55
CA GLY A 31 -7.64 3.85 15.02
C GLY A 31 -7.35 4.98 14.05
N PHE A 32 -6.81 4.69 12.87
CA PHE A 32 -6.72 5.63 11.75
C PHE A 32 -8.00 5.59 10.93
N LYS A 33 -8.59 6.77 10.70
CA LYS A 33 -9.66 6.93 9.72
C LYS A 33 -9.05 6.97 8.34
N VAL A 34 -9.66 6.23 7.41
CA VAL A 34 -9.17 6.13 6.04
C VAL A 34 -10.00 7.04 5.13
N HIS A 35 -9.33 7.87 4.35
CA HIS A 35 -9.93 8.70 3.32
C HIS A 35 -9.34 8.35 1.96
N PHE A 36 -10.19 8.30 0.93
CA PHE A 36 -9.82 7.96 -0.43
C PHE A 36 -10.20 9.10 -1.37
N GLU A 37 -9.22 9.61 -2.12
CA GLU A 37 -9.43 10.58 -3.19
C GLU A 37 -8.78 10.04 -4.47
N GLY A 38 -9.54 9.26 -5.23
CA GLY A 38 -9.02 8.58 -6.42
C GLY A 38 -7.94 7.55 -6.04
N SER A 39 -6.69 7.80 -6.46
CA SER A 39 -5.52 6.98 -6.14
C SER A 39 -4.74 7.46 -4.92
N GLU A 40 -5.13 8.60 -4.33
CA GLU A 40 -4.53 9.11 -3.10
C GLU A 40 -5.27 8.56 -1.90
N VAL A 41 -4.52 8.12 -0.90
CA VAL A 41 -5.03 7.58 0.35
C VAL A 41 -4.44 8.36 1.52
N THR A 42 -5.32 8.83 2.39
CA THR A 42 -4.95 9.53 3.63
C THR A 42 -5.45 8.74 4.83
N LEU A 43 -4.55 8.42 5.75
CA LEU A 43 -4.87 7.84 7.06
C LEU A 43 -4.72 8.91 8.12
N THR A 44 -5.72 9.12 8.96
CA THR A 44 -5.69 10.17 9.99
C THR A 44 -6.02 9.64 11.37
N LYS A 45 -5.19 9.96 12.36
CA LYS A 45 -5.40 9.59 13.77
C LYS A 45 -5.06 10.75 14.70
N GLN A 46 -5.98 11.05 15.62
CA GLN A 46 -5.74 11.99 16.70
C GLN A 46 -5.07 11.26 17.89
N ALA A 47 -3.92 11.76 18.33
CA ALA A 47 -3.18 11.24 19.48
C ALA A 47 -2.91 12.37 20.47
N GLY A 48 -3.83 12.59 21.42
CA GLY A 48 -3.71 13.70 22.37
C GLY A 48 -3.78 15.06 21.66
N ASP A 49 -2.71 15.86 21.76
CA ASP A 49 -2.56 17.16 21.12
C ASP A 49 -1.88 17.10 19.74
N GLU A 50 -1.57 15.89 19.26
CA GLU A 50 -0.96 15.63 17.96
C GLU A 50 -1.96 15.02 16.98
N LEU A 51 -1.88 15.41 15.71
CA LEU A 51 -2.57 14.79 14.59
C LEU A 51 -1.54 14.04 13.74
N ILE A 52 -1.72 12.73 13.61
CA ILE A 52 -0.90 11.86 12.77
C ILE A 52 -1.63 11.68 11.45
N GLU A 53 -0.98 12.00 10.35
CA GLU A 53 -1.49 11.87 8.99
C GLU A 53 -0.50 11.06 8.16
N ILE A 54 -0.99 10.03 7.45
CA ILE A 54 -0.18 9.22 6.55
C ILE A 54 -0.75 9.35 5.16
N ASN A 55 0.07 9.75 4.19
CA ASN A 55 -0.35 9.96 2.80
C ASN A 55 0.42 9.04 1.86
N PHE A 56 -0.29 8.37 0.96
CA PHE A 56 0.34 7.55 -0.09
C PHE A 56 -0.54 7.44 -1.34
N ASN A 57 0.12 7.25 -2.48
CA ASN A 57 -0.51 7.04 -3.78
C ASN A 57 -0.35 5.57 -4.21
N ILE A 58 -1.38 4.96 -4.80
CA ILE A 58 -1.38 3.55 -5.22
C ILE A 58 -1.01 3.32 -6.71
N ASN A 59 -0.71 4.38 -7.47
CA ASN A 59 -0.32 4.22 -8.87
C ASN A 59 1.12 3.74 -8.96
N HIS A 60 1.37 2.76 -9.83
CA HIS A 60 2.72 2.25 -10.14
C HIS A 60 3.50 1.71 -8.93
N THR A 61 2.78 1.17 -7.93
CA THR A 61 3.38 0.76 -6.66
C THR A 61 3.39 -0.75 -6.46
N VAL A 62 2.92 -1.52 -7.45
CA VAL A 62 3.08 -2.97 -7.48
C VAL A 62 4.51 -3.26 -7.92
N ASP A 63 5.25 -3.94 -7.05
CA ASP A 63 6.60 -4.38 -7.35
C ASP A 63 6.52 -5.59 -8.31
N THR A 64 7.00 -5.40 -9.54
CA THR A 64 7.08 -6.46 -10.56
C THR A 64 8.46 -7.11 -10.62
N ASP A 65 9.44 -6.57 -9.88
CA ASP A 65 10.83 -7.04 -9.83
C ASP A 65 11.10 -7.93 -8.61
N ALA A 66 10.24 -7.91 -7.59
CA ALA A 66 10.27 -8.89 -6.52
C ALA A 66 10.02 -10.28 -7.14
N ASP A 67 11.03 -11.14 -7.10
CA ASP A 67 11.03 -12.56 -7.46
C ASP A 67 9.79 -13.30 -6.94
N THR A 68 8.65 -13.13 -7.60
CA THR A 68 7.62 -14.15 -7.67
C THR A 68 8.10 -15.17 -8.70
N GLU A 69 9.31 -15.70 -8.49
CA GLU A 69 9.56 -17.09 -8.86
C GLU A 69 8.56 -17.85 -8.00
N ALA A 70 7.35 -18.07 -8.54
CA ALA A 70 6.45 -19.05 -8.00
C ALA A 70 7.31 -20.29 -7.81
N GLU A 71 7.52 -20.72 -6.56
CA GLU A 71 8.10 -22.03 -6.31
C GLU A 71 7.09 -23.00 -6.91
N VAL A 72 7.26 -23.32 -8.18
CA VAL A 72 6.43 -24.27 -8.91
C VAL A 72 6.83 -25.62 -8.36
N ASN A 73 6.33 -25.96 -7.18
CA ASN A 73 6.46 -27.29 -6.64
C ASN A 73 5.68 -28.20 -7.59
N PRO A 74 6.33 -29.09 -8.35
CA PRO A 74 5.67 -29.89 -9.39
C PRO A 74 4.67 -30.90 -8.82
N ASN A 75 4.55 -31.00 -7.48
CA ASN A 75 3.58 -31.82 -6.75
C ASN A 75 2.37 -31.04 -6.20
N MET A 76 2.24 -29.73 -6.41
CA MET A 76 1.00 -29.00 -6.06
C MET A 76 0.06 -28.93 -7.26
N ASP A 77 -1.17 -29.42 -7.09
CA ASP A 77 -2.27 -29.36 -8.07
C ASP A 77 -2.68 -27.94 -8.50
N LYS A 78 -2.14 -26.88 -7.85
CA LYS A 78 -2.35 -25.49 -8.21
C LYS A 78 -1.06 -24.67 -8.03
N PRO A 79 -0.62 -23.91 -9.05
CA PRO A 79 0.35 -22.85 -8.84
C PRO A 79 -0.30 -21.76 -7.98
N GLU A 80 0.23 -21.53 -6.77
CA GLU A 80 -0.05 -20.29 -6.05
C GLU A 80 0.78 -19.19 -6.72
N PHE A 81 0.13 -18.43 -7.60
CA PHE A 81 0.69 -17.14 -8.01
C PHE A 81 0.84 -16.32 -6.74
N GLY A 82 2.08 -15.92 -6.43
CA GLY A 82 2.36 -15.03 -5.30
C GLY A 82 1.43 -13.83 -5.37
N GLU A 83 0.80 -13.47 -4.25
CA GLU A 83 -0.09 -12.31 -4.21
C GLU A 83 0.73 -11.06 -4.59
N LEU A 84 0.37 -10.42 -5.70
CA LEU A 84 0.97 -9.15 -6.12
C LEU A 84 0.67 -8.11 -5.03
N LYS A 85 1.71 -7.64 -4.35
CA LYS A 85 1.60 -6.66 -3.26
C LYS A 85 2.01 -5.27 -3.74
N SER A 86 1.18 -4.29 -3.42
CA SER A 86 1.50 -2.88 -3.60
C SER A 86 2.36 -2.37 -2.43
N LYS A 87 3.52 -1.80 -2.71
CA LYS A 87 4.50 -1.25 -1.76
C LYS A 87 4.79 0.24 -2.07
N PRO A 88 3.83 1.16 -1.86
CA PRO A 88 4.02 2.56 -2.19
C PRO A 88 4.97 3.27 -1.21
N ASN A 89 5.64 4.31 -1.69
CA ASN A 89 6.23 5.29 -0.78
C ASN A 89 5.11 6.05 -0.06
N PHE A 90 5.34 6.42 1.19
CA PHE A 90 4.35 7.09 2.01
C PHE A 90 4.99 8.19 2.84
N GLU A 91 4.23 9.23 3.13
CA GLU A 91 4.64 10.33 4.00
C GLU A 91 3.89 10.24 5.32
N VAL A 92 4.58 10.47 6.44
CA VAL A 92 4.01 10.51 7.78
C VAL A 92 4.22 11.91 8.35
N ASP A 93 3.13 12.62 8.55
CA ASP A 93 3.10 13.95 9.16
C ASP A 93 2.58 13.86 10.59
N ILE A 94 3.33 14.43 11.53
CA ILE A 94 2.90 14.64 12.91
C ILE A 94 2.72 16.14 13.12
N LYS A 95 1.47 16.58 13.22
CA LYS A 95 1.08 18.00 13.36
C LYS A 95 0.76 18.30 14.83
N ARG A 96 1.49 19.26 15.43
CA ARG A 96 1.25 19.78 16.80
C ARG A 96 1.20 21.30 16.78
N GLY A 97 0.01 21.87 16.99
CA GLY A 97 -0.19 23.31 16.96
C GLY A 97 0.16 23.89 15.58
N SER A 98 1.24 24.69 15.51
CA SER A 98 1.74 25.29 14.26
C SER A 98 2.96 24.57 13.66
N GLN A 99 3.43 23.49 14.28
CA GLN A 99 4.61 22.75 13.84
C GLN A 99 4.19 21.42 13.22
N THR A 100 4.86 21.02 12.14
CA THR A 100 4.66 19.74 11.47
C THR A 100 6.01 19.05 11.36
N LEU A 101 6.07 17.79 11.79
CA LEU A 101 7.21 16.92 11.60
C LEU A 101 6.86 15.87 10.54
N SER A 102 7.56 15.92 9.41
CA SER A 102 7.27 15.07 8.24
C SER A 102 8.36 14.02 8.04
N PHE A 103 7.96 12.79 7.72
CA PHE A 103 8.85 11.69 7.39
C PHE A 103 8.46 11.11 6.03
N THR A 104 9.44 10.98 5.13
CA THR A 104 9.25 10.24 3.89
C THR A 104 9.75 8.81 4.08
N CYS A 105 8.85 7.85 3.90
CA CYS A 105 9.09 6.44 4.14
C CYS A 105 8.95 5.63 2.84
N SER A 106 9.74 4.57 2.73
CA SER A 106 9.72 3.63 1.61
C SER A 106 9.94 2.20 2.12
N PHE A 107 9.41 1.22 1.40
CA PHE A 107 9.69 -0.18 1.69
C PHE A 107 11.13 -0.53 1.27
N SER A 108 11.90 -1.18 2.15
CA SER A 108 13.26 -1.66 1.83
C SER A 108 13.20 -3.03 1.17
N SER A 109 14.03 -3.25 0.15
CA SER A 109 14.16 -4.52 -0.58
C SER A 109 14.85 -5.63 0.24
N ASP A 110 15.63 -5.27 1.27
CA ASP A 110 16.39 -6.21 2.11
C ASP A 110 15.63 -6.73 3.34
N ALA A 111 14.35 -6.38 3.52
CA ALA A 111 13.56 -6.98 4.58
C ALA A 111 13.16 -8.39 4.12
N PRO A 112 13.65 -9.48 4.76
CA PRO A 112 13.22 -10.82 4.40
C PRO A 112 11.71 -10.90 4.56
N ASP A 113 11.00 -11.09 3.44
CA ASP A 113 9.64 -11.59 3.45
C ASP A 113 9.67 -12.89 4.27
N GLU A 114 8.74 -13.01 5.21
CA GLU A 114 8.53 -14.13 6.15
C GLU A 114 9.12 -13.98 7.59
N GLN A 115 8.23 -13.51 8.48
CA GLN A 115 8.13 -13.93 9.90
C GLN A 115 9.19 -13.47 10.92
N SER A 116 9.95 -12.41 10.67
CA SER A 116 10.80 -11.81 11.73
C SER A 116 10.69 -10.29 11.80
N GLU A 117 10.75 -9.77 13.03
CA GLU A 117 10.53 -8.38 13.46
C GLU A 117 10.97 -7.31 12.44
N ALA A 118 10.00 -6.51 12.02
CA ALA A 118 10.11 -5.52 10.96
C ALA A 118 11.24 -4.50 11.21
N GLY A 119 12.28 -4.59 10.38
CA GLY A 119 13.31 -3.55 10.24
C GLY A 119 12.84 -2.46 9.30
N TYR A 120 12.13 -1.45 9.82
CA TYR A 120 11.84 -0.22 9.07
C TYR A 120 13.07 0.68 9.08
N THR A 121 13.62 1.01 7.90
CA THR A 121 14.67 2.03 7.80
C THR A 121 14.04 3.42 7.75
N PHE A 122 14.37 4.24 8.74
CA PHE A 122 13.92 5.62 8.85
C PHE A 122 14.91 6.53 8.12
N GLY A 123 14.52 7.05 6.96
CA GLY A 123 15.35 7.92 6.11
C GLY A 123 15.27 9.39 6.50
N MET A 124 16.44 10.00 6.69
CA MET A 124 16.80 11.41 6.96
C MET A 124 15.71 12.42 7.35
N LEU A 125 15.85 12.94 8.57
CA LEU A 125 15.25 14.20 9.05
C LEU A 125 15.78 15.38 8.21
N GLN A 126 14.91 16.04 7.45
CA GLN A 126 15.18 17.40 6.96
C GLN A 126 14.27 18.35 7.74
N PHE A 127 14.86 19.11 8.67
CA PHE A 127 14.17 20.23 9.29
C PHE A 127 14.02 21.32 8.23
N GLY A 128 12.78 21.61 7.83
CA GLY A 128 12.49 22.83 7.08
C GLY A 128 12.63 24.02 8.03
N ASP A 129 13.60 24.88 7.78
CA ASP A 129 13.71 26.17 8.47
C ASP A 129 12.42 26.96 8.24
N VAL A 130 11.76 27.33 9.34
CA VAL A 130 10.66 28.30 9.33
C VAL A 130 11.29 29.68 9.29
N GLU A 131 11.14 30.39 8.16
CA GLU A 131 11.48 31.80 8.03
C GLU A 131 10.49 32.70 8.80
#